data_AF-A0AAD5DZA0-F1
#
_entry.id   AF-A0AAD5DZA0-F1
#
_cell.length_a   1.000
_cell.length_b   1.000
_cell.length_c   1.000
_cell.angle_alpha   90.00
_cell.angle_beta   90.00
_cell.angle_gamma   90.00
#
_symmetry.space_group_name_H-M   'P 1'
#
loop_
_entity.id
_entity.type
_entity.pdbx_description
1 polymer ?
#
loop_
_entity_poly.entity_id
_entity_poly.type
_entity_poly.pdbx_seq_one_letter_code
_entity_poly.pdbx_strand_id
1 'polypeptide(L)'
;MSRALAPLALSATPLGHARRCLGSTAPLAAAQRLPARSRPGARLCVRANELNKWADRSNYDEGGEHDDWSSYDRETANLVLRVLTSKAAQRLLTQLGELDGYKQQWLHNYLAAHPPSEGNKFLAELMRQPNSEVHDASTDTVHKIEPANLAHRIIEIRAAMSQSMLKFPKFMELENTEVLRAHLRSSTFVSGSSEPGYKERRGYKGLRRR
;
A
#
# COMPACT_ATOMS: atom_id res chain seq x y z
N MET A 1 18.25 55.95 11.79
CA MET A 1 19.32 55.17 12.43
C MET A 1 19.76 54.08 11.48
N SER A 2 21.04 54.11 11.13
CA SER A 2 21.71 53.35 10.09
C SER A 2 22.18 51.96 10.57
N ARG A 3 22.17 50.97 9.68
CA ARG A 3 23.16 49.87 9.48
C ARG A 3 22.59 48.91 8.42
N ALA A 4 22.97 49.00 7.13
CA ALA A 4 24.17 48.44 6.47
C ALA A 4 24.20 46.89 6.53
N LEU A 5 23.76 46.16 5.50
CA LEU A 5 24.49 45.70 4.28
C LEU A 5 25.80 44.94 4.55
N ALA A 6 25.85 43.64 4.20
CA ALA A 6 26.75 43.13 3.15
C ALA A 6 26.58 41.60 2.91
N PRO A 7 26.69 41.13 1.64
CA PRO A 7 26.63 39.74 1.20
C PRO A 7 28.03 39.15 0.94
N LEU A 8 28.14 37.82 0.90
CA LEU A 8 29.29 37.09 0.34
C LEU A 8 28.74 35.81 -0.31
N ALA A 9 29.17 35.27 -1.46
CA ALA A 9 29.96 35.68 -2.62
C ALA A 9 30.26 34.34 -3.32
N LEU A 10 29.86 34.21 -4.58
CA LEU A 10 30.29 33.10 -5.44
C LEU A 10 31.82 33.09 -5.59
N SER A 11 32.41 31.91 -5.76
CA SER A 11 33.65 31.79 -6.54
C SER A 11 33.65 30.50 -7.37
N ALA A 12 34.07 30.67 -8.62
CA ALA A 12 34.15 29.66 -9.66
C ALA A 12 35.60 29.15 -9.83
N THR A 13 35.72 27.87 -10.25
CA THR A 13 36.70 27.17 -11.12
C THR A 13 38.06 27.83 -11.45
N PRO A 14 39.17 27.05 -11.62
CA PRO A 14 39.46 26.47 -12.96
C PRO A 14 40.26 25.13 -13.05
N LEU A 15 40.03 24.48 -14.21
CA LEU A 15 40.86 23.65 -15.11
C LEU A 15 42.29 23.19 -14.72
N GLY A 16 42.61 21.94 -15.08
CA GLY A 16 44.00 21.46 -15.28
C GLY A 16 44.07 20.12 -16.04
N HIS A 17 44.44 20.17 -17.31
CA HIS A 17 44.72 19.03 -18.21
C HIS A 17 46.06 18.34 -17.92
N ALA A 18 46.15 17.02 -18.13
CA ALA A 18 47.34 16.39 -18.73
C ALA A 18 47.01 15.03 -19.40
N ARG A 19 47.45 14.91 -20.66
CA ARG A 19 47.37 13.76 -21.59
C ARG A 19 48.60 12.85 -21.46
N ARG A 20 48.54 11.71 -22.20
CA ARG A 20 49.63 10.89 -22.81
C ARG A 20 49.98 9.61 -22.05
N CYS A 21 50.25 8.44 -22.64
CA CYS A 21 50.29 7.90 -24.01
C CYS A 21 50.17 6.36 -23.89
N LEU A 22 49.36 5.68 -24.71
CA LEU A 22 49.74 4.75 -25.78
C LEU A 22 51.06 3.98 -25.59
N GLY A 23 50.94 2.65 -25.52
CA GLY A 23 52.02 1.67 -25.67
C GLY A 23 51.47 0.28 -25.91
N SER A 24 51.15 -0.03 -27.17
CA SER A 24 50.82 -1.36 -27.69
C SER A 24 52.10 -2.13 -28.02
N THR A 25 52.16 -3.42 -27.71
CA THR A 25 52.78 -4.47 -28.55
C THR A 25 52.50 -5.85 -27.92
N ALA A 26 51.78 -6.70 -28.65
CA ALA A 26 51.60 -8.14 -28.41
C ALA A 26 52.71 -8.93 -29.17
N PRO A 27 52.64 -10.27 -29.40
CA PRO A 27 52.10 -11.41 -28.64
C PRO A 27 53.15 -12.56 -28.51
N LEU A 28 52.81 -13.68 -27.84
CA LEU A 28 52.96 -15.09 -28.30
C LEU A 28 53.08 -16.08 -27.14
N ALA A 29 52.22 -17.10 -27.20
CA ALA A 29 52.53 -18.53 -27.08
C ALA A 29 51.52 -19.27 -26.20
N ALA A 30 50.91 -20.26 -26.83
CA ALA A 30 49.90 -21.15 -26.31
C ALA A 30 50.41 -22.02 -25.16
N ALA A 31 49.59 -22.17 -24.12
CA ALA A 31 49.56 -23.37 -23.30
C ALA A 31 48.13 -23.60 -22.81
N GLN A 32 47.52 -24.65 -23.35
CA GLN A 32 46.26 -25.23 -22.92
C GLN A 32 46.32 -25.62 -21.43
N ARG A 33 45.25 -25.36 -20.66
CA ARG A 33 44.75 -26.25 -19.59
C ARG A 33 43.41 -25.75 -19.02
N LEU A 34 42.37 -26.48 -19.41
CA LEU A 34 41.05 -26.77 -18.80
C LEU A 34 40.50 -25.86 -17.67
N PRO A 35 39.17 -25.55 -17.70
CA PRO A 35 38.53 -24.70 -16.69
C PRO A 35 38.50 -25.39 -15.32
N ALA A 36 38.99 -24.67 -14.31
CA ALA A 36 38.80 -25.01 -12.92
C ALA A 36 37.29 -25.16 -12.63
N ARG A 37 36.90 -26.35 -12.14
CA ARG A 37 35.57 -26.60 -11.57
C ARG A 37 35.35 -25.62 -10.41
N SER A 38 34.65 -24.52 -10.66
CA SER A 38 34.06 -23.71 -9.60
C SER A 38 32.98 -24.55 -8.93
N ARG A 39 33.18 -24.85 -7.65
CA ARG A 39 32.15 -25.44 -6.79
C ARG A 39 30.88 -24.57 -6.89
N PRO A 40 29.68 -25.14 -7.09
CA PRO A 40 28.47 -24.35 -7.02
C PRO A 40 28.37 -23.81 -5.59
N GLY A 41 28.26 -22.47 -5.47
CA GLY A 41 28.06 -21.79 -4.21
C GLY A 41 26.91 -22.44 -3.45
N ALA A 42 27.15 -22.74 -2.17
CA ALA A 42 26.14 -23.26 -1.27
C ALA A 42 24.94 -22.30 -1.29
N ARG A 43 23.84 -22.74 -1.92
CA ARG A 43 22.56 -22.07 -1.76
C ARG A 43 22.13 -22.30 -0.32
N LEU A 44 22.21 -21.26 0.51
CA LEU A 44 21.53 -21.19 1.80
C LEU A 44 20.03 -21.27 1.52
N CYS A 45 19.49 -22.48 1.47
CA CYS A 45 18.06 -22.70 1.59
C CYS A 45 17.72 -22.43 3.06
N VAL A 46 17.02 -21.33 3.34
CA VAL A 46 16.41 -21.04 4.64
C VAL A 46 15.36 -22.11 4.88
N ARG A 47 15.79 -23.23 5.47
CA ARG A 47 14.96 -24.37 5.80
C ARG A 47 14.35 -24.05 7.15
N ALA A 48 13.05 -23.74 7.16
CA ALA A 48 12.26 -23.36 8.33
C ALA A 48 12.81 -22.11 9.07
N ASN A 49 12.24 -20.96 8.69
CA ASN A 49 12.56 -19.67 9.31
C ASN A 49 12.03 -19.65 10.76
N GLU A 50 12.84 -20.08 11.72
CA GLU A 50 12.48 -20.02 13.15
C GLU A 50 12.26 -18.58 13.65
N LEU A 51 12.70 -17.57 12.89
CA LEU A 51 12.33 -16.17 13.11
C LEU A 51 10.82 -15.90 12.98
N ASN A 52 10.07 -16.70 12.21
CA ASN A 52 8.61 -16.58 12.19
C ASN A 52 7.94 -17.07 13.48
N LYS A 53 8.60 -17.92 14.29
CA LYS A 53 8.05 -18.36 15.58
C LYS A 53 7.99 -17.22 16.61
N TRP A 54 8.77 -16.15 16.41
CA TRP A 54 8.86 -15.00 17.31
C TRP A 54 7.96 -13.85 16.85
N ALA A 55 7.56 -13.85 15.58
CA ALA A 55 6.54 -12.93 15.04
C ALA A 55 5.12 -13.37 15.41
N ASP A 56 4.93 -14.64 15.78
CA ASP A 56 3.65 -15.18 16.24
C ASP A 56 3.43 -14.94 17.74
N ARG A 57 3.49 -13.65 18.13
CA ARG A 57 3.09 -13.21 19.48
C ARG A 57 1.58 -13.30 19.72
N SER A 58 0.79 -13.63 18.70
CA SER A 58 -0.65 -13.89 18.81
C SER A 58 -0.98 -15.15 19.62
N ASN A 59 -0.08 -16.11 19.70
CA ASN A 59 -0.38 -17.43 20.29
C ASN A 59 -0.38 -17.46 21.84
N TYR A 60 -0.08 -16.35 22.52
CA TYR A 60 -0.06 -16.27 23.99
C TYR A 60 -1.19 -15.41 24.60
N ASP A 61 -2.08 -14.83 23.78
CA ASP A 61 -3.22 -14.02 24.25
C ASP A 61 -4.57 -14.75 24.16
N GLU A 62 -4.60 -16.06 23.88
CA GLU A 62 -5.83 -16.86 23.86
C GLU A 62 -6.29 -17.27 25.27
N GLY A 63 -6.45 -16.29 26.16
CA GLY A 63 -7.49 -16.34 27.19
C GLY A 63 -8.82 -15.96 26.53
N GLY A 64 -9.28 -16.82 25.62
CA GLY A 64 -10.47 -16.58 24.80
C GLY A 64 -11.72 -16.43 25.67
N GLU A 65 -12.07 -15.19 26.01
CA GLU A 65 -13.47 -14.81 26.18
C GLU A 65 -14.15 -15.22 24.87
N HIS A 66 -14.80 -16.37 24.90
CA HIS A 66 -15.69 -16.82 23.82
C HIS A 66 -16.76 -15.73 23.75
N ASP A 67 -16.55 -14.76 22.86
CA ASP A 67 -17.45 -13.64 22.62
C ASP A 67 -18.64 -14.27 21.87
N ASP A 68 -19.51 -14.95 22.63
CA ASP A 68 -20.74 -15.58 22.20
C ASP A 68 -21.76 -14.49 21.90
N TRP A 69 -21.48 -13.72 20.85
CA TRP A 69 -22.47 -12.84 20.26
C TRP A 69 -23.59 -13.71 19.73
N SER A 70 -24.79 -13.53 20.28
CA SER A 70 -25.99 -14.17 19.73
C SER A 70 -26.21 -13.71 18.29
N SER A 71 -26.98 -14.47 17.49
CA SER A 71 -27.32 -14.04 16.12
C SER A 71 -27.93 -12.65 16.10
N TYR A 72 -28.79 -12.36 17.08
CA TYR A 72 -29.42 -11.06 17.26
C TYR A 72 -28.40 -9.95 17.55
N ASP A 73 -27.42 -10.21 18.42
CA ASP A 73 -26.36 -9.24 18.72
C ASP A 73 -25.51 -8.96 17.49
N ARG A 74 -25.19 -9.98 16.68
CA ARG A 74 -24.44 -9.81 15.42
C ARG A 74 -25.22 -9.00 14.40
N GLU A 75 -26.51 -9.26 14.24
CA GLU A 75 -27.38 -8.48 13.35
C GLU A 75 -27.46 -7.02 13.80
N THR A 76 -27.61 -6.80 15.11
CA THR A 76 -27.61 -5.47 15.72
C THR A 76 -26.28 -4.76 15.51
N ALA A 77 -25.15 -5.46 15.70
CA ALA A 77 -23.81 -4.93 15.48
C ALA A 77 -23.62 -4.46 14.04
N ASN A 78 -24.06 -5.27 13.08
CA ASN A 78 -24.03 -4.96 11.66
C ASN A 78 -24.90 -3.74 11.32
N LEU A 79 -26.05 -3.60 11.98
CA LEU A 79 -26.91 -2.43 11.81
C LEU A 79 -26.22 -1.17 12.34
N VAL A 80 -25.64 -1.24 13.54
CA VAL A 80 -24.86 -0.15 14.14
C VAL A 80 -23.66 0.21 13.26
N LEU A 81 -22.94 -0.77 12.72
CA LEU A 81 -21.84 -0.58 11.79
C LEU A 81 -22.26 0.24 10.55
N ARG A 82 -23.41 -0.07 9.95
CA ARG A 82 -23.96 0.67 8.80
C ARG A 82 -24.30 2.12 9.15
N VAL A 83 -24.93 2.31 10.32
CA VAL A 83 -25.27 3.65 10.84
C VAL A 83 -24.01 4.47 11.11
N LEU A 84 -23.00 3.86 11.76
CA LEU A 84 -21.73 4.52 12.04
C LEU A 84 -20.97 4.86 10.76
N THR A 85 -20.98 3.97 9.76
CA THR A 85 -20.35 4.24 8.46
C THR A 85 -21.03 5.41 7.75
N SER A 86 -22.37 5.45 7.77
CA SER A 86 -23.14 6.55 7.20
C SER A 86 -22.86 7.88 7.92
N LYS A 87 -22.83 7.87 9.25
CA LYS A 87 -22.57 9.06 10.06
C LYS A 87 -21.10 9.52 9.95
N ALA A 88 -20.15 8.59 9.79
CA ALA A 88 -18.76 8.91 9.54
C ALA A 88 -18.56 9.56 8.16
N ALA A 89 -19.26 9.07 7.12
CA ALA A 89 -19.24 9.69 5.80
C ALA A 89 -19.80 11.13 5.82
N GLN A 90 -20.90 11.35 6.55
CA GLN A 90 -21.45 12.70 6.75
C GLN A 90 -20.49 13.63 7.50
N ARG A 91 -19.86 13.13 8.57
CA ARG A 91 -18.86 13.91 9.31
C ARG A 91 -17.65 14.27 8.44
N LEU A 92 -17.20 13.35 7.59
CA LEU A 92 -16.13 13.61 6.63
C LEU A 92 -16.54 14.68 5.61
N LEU A 93 -17.78 14.65 5.11
CA LEU A 93 -18.29 15.70 4.21
C LEU A 93 -18.23 17.09 4.85
N THR A 94 -18.61 17.23 6.12
CA THR A 94 -18.52 18.50 6.84
C THR A 94 -17.07 18.97 6.97
N GLN A 95 -16.15 18.07 7.35
CA GLN A 95 -14.72 18.39 7.46
C GLN A 95 -14.09 18.77 6.11
N LEU A 96 -14.50 18.11 5.03
CA LEU A 96 -14.03 18.45 3.69
C LEU A 96 -14.56 19.80 3.23
N GLY A 97 -15.76 20.22 3.64
CA GLY A 97 -16.29 21.54 3.27
C GLY A 97 -15.49 22.71 3.83
N GLU A 98 -14.77 22.51 4.94
CA GLU A 98 -13.88 23.51 5.51
C GLU A 98 -12.47 23.49 4.89
N LEU A 99 -12.06 22.34 4.32
CA LEU A 99 -10.68 22.11 3.84
C LEU A 99 -10.54 22.17 2.32
N ASP A 100 -11.42 21.49 1.59
CA ASP A 100 -11.37 21.29 0.14
C ASP A 100 -12.78 21.03 -0.42
N GLY A 101 -13.39 22.09 -0.95
CA GLY A 101 -14.73 22.04 -1.55
C GLY A 101 -14.82 21.11 -2.77
N TYR A 102 -13.74 20.88 -3.52
CA TYR A 102 -13.76 19.99 -4.69
C TYR A 102 -13.87 18.53 -4.27
N LYS A 103 -13.10 18.12 -3.26
CA LYS A 103 -13.22 16.78 -2.67
C LYS A 103 -14.58 16.56 -2.01
N GLN A 104 -15.10 17.59 -1.35
CA GLN A 104 -16.45 17.54 -0.78
C GLN A 104 -17.50 17.33 -1.86
N GLN A 105 -17.49 18.12 -2.93
CA GLN A 105 -18.43 18.01 -4.04
C GLN A 105 -18.36 16.64 -4.71
N TRP A 106 -17.14 16.14 -4.95
CA TRP A 106 -16.94 14.80 -5.51
C TRP A 106 -17.51 13.71 -4.60
N LEU A 107 -17.19 13.75 -3.30
CA LEU A 107 -17.68 12.76 -2.34
C LEU A 107 -19.20 12.84 -2.17
N HIS A 108 -19.78 14.04 -2.20
CA HIS A 108 -21.22 14.23 -2.13
C HIS A 108 -21.92 13.58 -3.34
N ASN A 109 -21.42 13.82 -4.56
CA ASN A 109 -21.93 13.20 -5.77
C ASN A 109 -21.77 11.67 -5.74
N TYR A 110 -20.64 11.18 -5.21
CA TYR A 110 -20.41 9.75 -5.05
C TYR A 110 -21.41 9.11 -4.08
N LEU A 111 -21.64 9.74 -2.92
CA LEU A 111 -22.57 9.26 -1.89
C LEU A 111 -24.04 9.30 -2.37
N ALA A 112 -24.39 10.22 -3.25
CA ALA A 112 -25.70 10.26 -3.88
C ALA A 112 -25.93 9.05 -4.81
N ALA A 113 -24.88 8.59 -5.51
CA ALA A 113 -24.93 7.42 -6.38
C ALA A 113 -24.76 6.09 -5.63
N HIS A 114 -23.97 6.08 -4.55
CA HIS A 114 -23.64 4.90 -3.76
C HIS A 114 -23.93 5.18 -2.29
N PRO A 115 -25.13 4.85 -1.79
CA PRO A 115 -25.48 5.13 -0.40
C PRO A 115 -24.62 4.32 0.57
N PRO A 116 -24.14 4.91 1.69
CA PRO A 116 -23.30 4.22 2.68
C PRO A 116 -24.07 3.20 3.54
N SER A 117 -25.33 2.91 3.21
CA SER A 117 -26.20 1.96 3.91
C SER A 117 -25.67 0.52 3.85
N GLU A 118 -24.80 0.20 2.89
CA GLU A 118 -24.19 -1.12 2.77
C GLU A 118 -22.98 -1.35 3.71
N GLY A 119 -22.55 -0.31 4.45
CA GLY A 119 -21.48 -0.40 5.44
C GLY A 119 -20.13 -0.75 4.82
N ASN A 120 -19.64 -1.97 5.05
CA ASN A 120 -18.32 -2.40 4.61
C ASN A 120 -18.20 -2.58 3.09
N LYS A 121 -19.29 -2.99 2.41
CA LYS A 121 -19.28 -3.11 0.94
C LYS A 121 -19.06 -1.76 0.28
N PHE A 122 -19.75 -0.74 0.76
CA PHE A 122 -19.56 0.66 0.33
C PHE A 122 -18.09 1.10 0.45
N LEU A 123 -17.42 0.79 1.56
CA LEU A 123 -16.01 1.16 1.73
C LEU A 123 -15.07 0.39 0.80
N ALA A 124 -15.34 -0.90 0.58
CA ALA A 124 -14.57 -1.71 -0.37
C ALA A 124 -14.72 -1.17 -1.81
N GLU A 125 -15.94 -0.73 -2.19
CA GLU A 125 -16.20 -0.09 -3.48
C GLU A 125 -15.53 1.27 -3.60
N LEU A 126 -15.59 2.09 -2.55
CA LEU A 126 -14.93 3.40 -2.51
C LEU A 126 -13.41 3.26 -2.68
N MET A 127 -12.79 2.28 -2.02
CA MET A 127 -11.36 1.98 -2.20
C MET A 127 -11.00 1.43 -3.58
N ARG A 128 -11.97 0.93 -4.35
CA ARG A 128 -11.76 0.43 -5.71
C ARG A 128 -11.85 1.53 -6.77
N GLN A 129 -12.40 2.70 -6.43
CA GLN A 129 -12.54 3.79 -7.38
C GLN A 129 -11.17 4.30 -7.83
N PRO A 130 -11.00 4.62 -9.13
CA PRO A 130 -9.76 5.19 -9.63
C PRO A 130 -9.56 6.60 -9.07
N ASN A 131 -8.29 7.00 -8.98
CA ASN A 131 -7.94 8.37 -8.63
C ASN A 131 -8.46 9.33 -9.71
N SER A 132 -8.97 10.47 -9.28
CA SER A 132 -9.45 11.53 -10.16
C SER A 132 -8.73 12.83 -9.87
N GLU A 133 -8.56 13.65 -10.92
CA GLU A 133 -7.93 14.96 -10.81
C GLU A 133 -8.94 16.00 -11.30
N VAL A 134 -9.13 17.06 -10.51
CA VAL A 134 -10.01 18.18 -10.83
C VAL A 134 -9.15 19.42 -10.98
N HIS A 135 -9.21 20.03 -12.16
CA HIS A 135 -8.46 21.25 -12.45
C HIS A 135 -9.31 22.47 -12.11
N ASP A 136 -8.80 23.33 -11.24
CA ASP A 136 -9.41 24.64 -10.98
C ASP A 136 -8.87 25.67 -11.97
N ALA A 137 -9.74 26.16 -12.84
CA ALA A 137 -9.39 27.15 -13.85
C ALA A 137 -9.04 28.54 -13.27
N SER A 138 -9.43 28.81 -12.02
CA SER A 138 -9.22 30.12 -11.38
C SER A 138 -7.87 30.24 -10.67
N THR A 139 -7.37 29.14 -10.10
CA THR A 139 -6.14 29.10 -9.31
C THR A 139 -4.99 28.36 -10.01
N ASP A 140 -5.26 27.73 -11.15
CA ASP A 140 -4.33 26.84 -11.88
C ASP A 140 -3.76 25.73 -10.99
N THR A 141 -4.54 25.32 -9.96
CA THR A 141 -4.18 24.23 -9.06
C THR A 141 -4.91 22.95 -9.44
N VAL A 142 -4.21 21.82 -9.30
CA VAL A 142 -4.77 20.49 -9.58
C VAL A 142 -5.14 19.81 -8.27
N HIS A 143 -6.43 19.61 -8.05
CA HIS A 143 -6.95 18.90 -6.90
C HIS A 143 -6.93 17.40 -7.18
N LYS A 144 -6.00 16.69 -6.53
CA LYS A 144 -5.93 15.23 -6.58
C LYS A 144 -6.90 14.62 -5.57
N ILE A 145 -7.82 13.81 -6.08
CA ILE A 145 -8.82 13.09 -5.29
C ILE A 145 -8.41 11.62 -5.29
N GLU A 146 -8.08 11.13 -4.10
CA GLU A 146 -7.73 9.73 -3.86
C GLU A 146 -8.85 9.08 -3.05
N PRO A 147 -9.77 8.33 -3.69
CA PRO A 147 -10.92 7.73 -3.00
C PRO A 147 -10.52 6.78 -1.88
N ALA A 148 -9.39 6.09 -2.02
CA ALA A 148 -8.84 5.22 -0.98
C ALA A 148 -8.51 6.00 0.32
N ASN A 149 -7.92 7.19 0.22
CA ASN A 149 -7.64 8.03 1.38
C ASN A 149 -8.93 8.53 2.05
N LEU A 150 -9.96 8.83 1.25
CA LEU A 150 -11.28 9.18 1.80
C LEU A 150 -11.89 8.00 2.56
N ALA A 151 -11.81 6.78 2.00
CA ALA A 151 -12.26 5.57 2.67
C ALA A 151 -11.51 5.31 3.99
N HIS A 152 -10.19 5.47 4.00
CA HIS A 152 -9.38 5.35 5.22
C HIS A 152 -9.83 6.34 6.30
N ARG A 153 -10.07 7.61 5.94
CA ARG A 153 -10.60 8.59 6.90
C ARG A 153 -11.98 8.21 7.43
N ILE A 154 -12.87 7.65 6.60
CA ILE A 154 -14.17 7.15 7.07
C ILE A 154 -13.98 6.02 8.09
N ILE A 155 -13.04 5.11 7.85
CA ILE A 155 -12.68 4.01 8.76
C ILE A 155 -12.17 4.56 10.10
N GLU A 156 -11.29 5.56 10.07
CA GLU A 156 -10.76 6.20 11.29
C GLU A 156 -11.87 6.92 12.07
N ILE A 157 -12.73 7.68 11.40
CA ILE A 157 -13.82 8.41 12.04
C ILE A 157 -14.83 7.45 12.68
N ARG A 158 -15.24 6.37 11.98
CA ARG A 158 -16.18 5.40 12.56
C ARG A 158 -15.55 4.63 13.71
N ALA A 159 -14.25 4.33 13.66
CA ALA A 159 -13.52 3.72 14.76
C ALA A 159 -13.49 4.65 15.98
N ALA A 160 -13.18 5.94 15.79
CA ALA A 160 -13.22 6.93 16.87
C ALA A 160 -14.62 7.06 17.49
N MET A 161 -15.67 6.99 16.67
CA MET A 161 -17.06 7.00 17.16
C MET A 161 -17.44 5.74 17.94
N SER A 162 -16.85 4.58 17.60
CA SER A 162 -17.09 3.33 18.31
C SER A 162 -16.47 3.26 19.70
N GLN A 163 -15.46 4.10 20.00
CA GLN A 163 -14.70 4.04 21.26
C GLN A 163 -15.57 4.24 22.51
N SER A 164 -16.68 4.98 22.39
CA SER A 164 -17.61 5.20 23.52
C SER A 164 -18.60 4.06 23.74
N MET A 165 -18.60 3.01 22.91
CA MET A 165 -19.52 1.90 22.98
C MET A 165 -18.88 0.70 23.70
N LEU A 166 -19.64 0.00 24.55
CA LEU A 166 -19.12 -1.15 25.30
C LEU A 166 -18.99 -2.37 24.36
N LYS A 167 -17.85 -3.06 24.36
CA LYS A 167 -17.48 -4.24 23.51
C LYS A 167 -17.45 -4.01 21.98
N PHE A 168 -18.09 -2.96 21.48
CA PHE A 168 -18.13 -2.64 20.05
C PHE A 168 -16.78 -2.23 19.42
N PRO A 169 -15.80 -1.63 20.12
CA PRO A 169 -14.49 -1.31 19.54
C PRO A 169 -13.75 -2.53 18.97
N LYS A 170 -13.76 -3.66 19.70
CA LYS A 170 -13.15 -4.92 19.23
C LYS A 170 -13.83 -5.42 17.96
N PHE A 171 -15.16 -5.43 17.94
CA PHE A 171 -15.94 -5.78 16.75
C PHE A 171 -15.60 -4.85 15.56
N MET A 172 -15.46 -3.54 15.83
CA MET A 172 -15.12 -2.58 14.80
C MET A 172 -13.73 -2.73 14.23
N GLU A 173 -12.75 -3.05 15.07
CA GLU A 173 -11.39 -3.35 14.63
C GLU A 173 -11.37 -4.58 13.70
N LEU A 174 -12.08 -5.65 14.06
CA LEU A 174 -12.21 -6.84 13.21
C LEU A 174 -12.78 -6.47 11.84
N GLU A 175 -13.94 -5.82 11.81
CA GLU A 175 -14.61 -5.41 10.57
C GLU A 175 -13.74 -4.45 9.73
N ASN A 176 -13.06 -3.49 10.38
CA ASN A 176 -12.12 -2.59 9.70
C ASN A 176 -10.96 -3.37 9.06
N THR A 177 -10.38 -4.32 9.79
CA THR A 177 -9.27 -5.14 9.26
C THR A 177 -9.73 -6.00 8.10
N GLU A 178 -10.97 -6.50 8.09
CA GLU A 178 -11.50 -7.28 6.97
C GLU A 178 -11.61 -6.45 5.69
N VAL A 179 -12.13 -5.22 5.78
CA VAL A 179 -12.21 -4.33 4.60
C VAL A 179 -10.81 -4.01 4.08
N LEU A 180 -9.87 -3.70 4.97
CA LEU A 180 -8.48 -3.42 4.59
C LEU A 180 -7.79 -4.65 3.98
N ARG A 181 -8.00 -5.85 4.55
CA ARG A 181 -7.51 -7.11 3.97
C ARG A 181 -8.12 -7.36 2.60
N ALA A 182 -9.40 -7.09 2.40
CA ALA A 182 -10.06 -7.24 1.11
C ALA A 182 -9.47 -6.29 0.07
N HIS A 183 -9.21 -5.03 0.46
CA HIS A 183 -8.55 -4.04 -0.40
C HIS A 183 -7.10 -4.43 -0.73
N LEU A 184 -6.33 -4.91 0.25
CA LEU A 184 -4.98 -5.42 0.00
C LEU A 184 -4.99 -6.64 -0.91
N ARG A 185 -5.93 -7.57 -0.73
CA ARG A 185 -6.07 -8.74 -1.62
C ARG A 185 -6.43 -8.35 -3.05
N SER A 186 -7.20 -7.28 -3.26
CA SER A 186 -7.55 -6.82 -4.61
C SER A 186 -6.46 -5.96 -5.25
N SER A 187 -5.64 -5.27 -4.46
CA SER A 187 -4.55 -4.41 -4.94
C SER A 187 -3.20 -5.12 -5.04
N THR A 188 -2.97 -6.17 -4.25
CA THR A 188 -1.73 -6.95 -4.32
C THR A 188 -1.76 -7.83 -5.56
N PHE A 189 -0.89 -7.48 -6.51
CA PHE A 189 -0.58 -8.32 -7.66
C PHE A 189 0.02 -9.63 -7.13
N VAL A 190 -0.74 -10.72 -7.20
CA VAL A 190 -0.18 -12.05 -6.96
C VAL A 190 0.84 -12.26 -8.07
N SER A 191 2.13 -12.15 -7.73
CA SER A 191 3.23 -12.52 -8.62
C SER A 191 3.10 -14.01 -8.97
N GLY A 192 2.28 -14.33 -9.96
CA GLY A 192 1.95 -15.72 -10.35
C GLY A 192 0.52 -15.98 -10.83
N SER A 193 -0.46 -15.06 -10.71
CA SER A 193 -1.78 -15.27 -11.34
C SER A 193 -1.68 -14.95 -12.83
N SER A 194 -1.44 -16.00 -13.59
CA SER A 194 -1.40 -16.10 -15.04
C SER A 194 -2.41 -15.19 -15.76
N GLU A 195 -1.91 -14.32 -16.63
CA GLU A 195 -2.65 -13.98 -17.84
C GLU A 195 -3.15 -15.28 -18.51
N PRO A 196 -4.36 -15.32 -19.10
CA PRO A 196 -4.85 -16.44 -19.90
C PRO A 196 -4.14 -16.50 -21.26
N GLY A 197 -2.81 -16.47 -21.22
CA GLY A 197 -1.89 -16.36 -22.36
C GLY A 197 -0.42 -16.58 -21.98
N TYR A 198 -0.09 -16.76 -20.69
CA TYR A 198 1.28 -17.05 -20.29
C TYR A 198 1.64 -18.48 -20.70
N LYS A 199 2.28 -18.61 -21.86
CA LYS A 199 2.84 -19.88 -22.35
C LYS A 199 3.81 -20.41 -21.30
N GLU A 200 3.35 -21.44 -20.61
CA GLU A 200 4.14 -22.30 -19.74
C GLU A 200 5.47 -22.60 -20.44
N ARG A 201 6.58 -22.12 -19.86
CA ARG A 201 7.92 -22.36 -20.40
C ARG A 201 8.13 -23.86 -20.47
N ARG A 202 8.19 -24.37 -21.70
CA ARG A 202 8.58 -25.74 -22.08
C ARG A 202 9.46 -26.38 -21.00
N GLY A 203 8.89 -27.33 -20.28
CA GLY A 203 9.64 -28.24 -19.44
C GLY A 203 10.77 -28.87 -20.25
N TYR A 204 11.96 -28.92 -19.65
CA TYR A 204 13.11 -29.61 -20.20
C TYR A 204 12.73 -31.08 -20.44
N LYS A 205 12.47 -31.42 -21.71
CA LYS A 205 12.41 -32.81 -22.17
C LYS A 205 13.76 -33.44 -21.88
N GLY A 206 13.75 -34.49 -21.05
CA GLY A 206 14.95 -35.13 -20.54
C GLY A 206 15.93 -35.53 -21.64
N LEU A 207 17.16 -35.03 -21.55
CA LEU A 207 18.32 -35.76 -22.05
C LEU A 207 18.54 -36.96 -21.14
N ARG A 208 17.86 -38.07 -21.44
CA ARG A 208 18.18 -39.38 -20.87
C ARG A 208 19.30 -40.00 -21.72
N ARG A 209 20.49 -39.98 -21.13
CA ARG A 209 21.66 -40.86 -21.27
C ARG A 209 21.56 -41.96 -22.35
N ARG A 210 22.52 -41.95 -23.28
CA ARG A 210 23.23 -43.18 -23.69
C ARG A 210 24.34 -43.44 -22.69
#